data_AF-A0AAN6X6Y4-F1
#
_entry.id   AF-A0AAN6X6Y4-F1
#
_cell.length_a   1.000
_cell.length_b   1.000
_cell.length_c   1.000
_cell.angle_alpha   90.00
_cell.angle_beta   90.00
_cell.angle_gamma   90.00
#
_symmetry.space_group_name_H-M   'P 1'
#
loop_
_entity.id
_entity.type
_entity.pdbx_description
1 polymer ?
#
loop_
_entity_poly.entity_id
_entity_poly.type
_entity_poly.pdbx_seq_one_letter_code
_entity_poly.pdbx_strand_id
1 'polypeptide(L)'
;PSENFKSFFAPALNFTDTHVQSSWIGPWSWGGTVRPVPGGGIPMHIPRIEVRFIFRDGGHSDFQNKYEWLKERLHHAQEMGLNPGQNLEPPPPYDDNAPGPSSGPSGSSAPAGASDQPQPSPPVPDEPPPDYVEAQTQAISAQYEERAREDAERS
;
A
#
# COMPACT_ATOMS: atom_id res chain seq x y z
N PRO A 1 -16.96 -23.68 20.43
CA PRO A 1 -16.31 -24.34 19.27
C PRO A 1 -16.83 -25.77 19.08
N SER A 2 -17.55 -26.05 18.00
CA SER A 2 -17.88 -27.44 17.63
C SER A 2 -16.65 -28.12 17.05
N GLU A 3 -16.58 -29.45 17.14
CA GLU A 3 -15.46 -30.27 16.65
C GLU A 3 -15.12 -30.04 15.15
N ASN A 4 -16.06 -29.46 14.39
CA ASN A 4 -15.93 -29.18 12.96
C ASN A 4 -15.33 -27.81 12.63
N PHE A 5 -15.27 -26.85 13.56
CA PHE A 5 -14.74 -25.52 13.28
C PHE A 5 -13.22 -25.47 13.55
N LYS A 6 -12.42 -25.72 12.50
CA LYS A 6 -10.95 -25.76 12.59
C LYS A 6 -10.28 -24.45 12.20
N SER A 7 -10.82 -23.76 11.21
CA SER A 7 -10.23 -22.56 10.63
C SER A 7 -11.28 -21.72 9.94
N PHE A 8 -11.02 -20.42 9.84
CA PHE A 8 -11.80 -19.52 9.02
C PHE A 8 -10.89 -18.53 8.30
N PHE A 9 -11.45 -17.89 7.28
CA PHE A 9 -10.84 -16.80 6.54
C PHE A 9 -11.83 -15.63 6.49
N ALA A 10 -11.32 -14.44 6.75
CA ALA A 10 -12.05 -13.20 6.56
C ALA A 10 -11.05 -12.08 6.20
N PRO A 11 -11.38 -11.20 5.24
CA PRO A 11 -10.58 -10.01 4.95
C PRO A 11 -10.42 -9.15 6.21
N ALA A 12 -9.26 -8.50 6.38
CA ALA A 12 -9.01 -7.65 7.54
C ALA A 12 -10.05 -6.50 7.65
N LEU A 13 -10.46 -5.92 6.52
CA LEU A 13 -11.50 -4.88 6.49
C LEU A 13 -12.93 -5.38 6.83
N ASN A 14 -13.15 -6.69 6.94
CA ASN A 14 -14.44 -7.23 7.36
C ASN A 14 -14.63 -7.25 8.89
N PHE A 15 -13.61 -6.88 9.66
CA PHE A 15 -13.68 -6.76 11.10
C PHE A 15 -14.02 -5.32 11.48
N THR A 16 -14.98 -5.13 12.39
CA THR A 16 -15.38 -3.83 12.95
C THR A 16 -15.42 -3.89 14.47
N ASP A 17 -15.58 -2.73 15.11
CA ASP A 17 -15.71 -2.61 16.58
C ASP A 17 -14.55 -3.31 17.31
N THR A 18 -13.36 -3.17 16.74
CA THR A 18 -12.14 -3.83 17.21
C THR A 18 -11.63 -3.13 18.44
N HIS A 19 -11.31 -3.89 19.48
CA HIS A 19 -10.95 -3.35 20.78
C HIS A 19 -10.05 -4.32 21.56
N VAL A 20 -9.21 -3.76 22.43
CA VAL A 20 -8.37 -4.54 23.34
C VAL A 20 -9.00 -4.49 24.73
N GLN A 21 -9.14 -5.64 25.39
CA GLN A 21 -9.64 -5.75 26.75
C GLN A 21 -8.71 -6.62 27.59
N SER A 22 -8.56 -6.25 28.85
CA SER A 22 -8.01 -7.13 29.89
C SER A 22 -9.03 -7.30 31.01
N SER A 23 -9.04 -8.47 31.63
CA SER A 23 -9.72 -8.68 32.91
C SER A 23 -8.76 -8.37 34.05
N TRP A 24 -9.28 -7.94 35.20
CA TRP A 24 -8.50 -7.49 36.38
C TRP A 24 -7.37 -8.46 36.79
N ILE A 25 -7.57 -9.76 36.54
CA ILE A 25 -6.56 -10.80 36.58
C ILE A 25 -6.83 -11.67 35.35
N GLY A 26 -6.06 -11.51 34.29
CA GLY A 26 -6.24 -12.32 33.09
C GLY A 26 -5.37 -11.94 31.91
N PRO A 27 -5.27 -12.84 30.91
CA PRO A 27 -4.62 -12.55 29.65
C PRO A 27 -5.34 -11.42 28.91
N TRP A 28 -4.57 -10.65 28.15
CA TRP A 28 -5.14 -9.66 27.25
C TRP A 28 -5.93 -10.34 26.15
N SER A 29 -6.98 -9.68 25.70
CA SER A 29 -7.80 -10.12 24.59
C SER A 29 -7.97 -9.01 23.58
N TRP A 30 -7.96 -9.39 22.31
CA TRP A 30 -8.39 -8.55 21.22
C TRP A 30 -9.73 -9.07 20.75
N GLY A 31 -10.72 -8.20 20.72
CA GLY A 31 -12.09 -8.50 20.33
C GLY A 31 -12.49 -7.69 19.12
N GLY A 32 -13.45 -8.21 18.36
CA GLY A 32 -14.03 -7.49 17.25
C GLY A 32 -15.19 -8.27 16.67
N THR A 33 -15.77 -7.70 15.63
CA THR A 33 -16.93 -8.28 14.99
C THR A 33 -16.66 -8.49 13.51
N VAL A 34 -16.79 -9.73 13.03
CA VAL A 34 -16.47 -10.09 11.64
C VAL A 34 -17.72 -10.29 10.80
N ARG A 35 -17.71 -9.73 9.60
CA ARG A 35 -18.67 -10.05 8.53
C ARG A 35 -18.18 -11.29 7.75
N PRO A 36 -18.97 -12.38 7.69
CA PRO A 36 -18.59 -13.58 6.94
C PRO A 36 -18.40 -13.32 5.45
N VAL A 37 -17.57 -14.15 4.79
CA VAL A 37 -17.42 -14.18 3.33
C VAL A 37 -17.67 -15.58 2.78
N PRO A 38 -18.18 -15.71 1.54
CA PRO A 38 -18.31 -17.02 0.88
C PRO A 38 -16.98 -17.77 0.86
N GLY A 39 -17.00 -19.06 1.20
CA GLY A 39 -15.78 -19.88 1.30
C GLY A 39 -14.89 -19.58 2.51
N GLY A 40 -15.26 -18.63 3.37
CA GLY A 40 -14.46 -18.23 4.54
C GLY A 40 -14.56 -19.15 5.75
N GLY A 41 -15.26 -20.28 5.68
CA GLY A 41 -15.41 -21.21 6.81
C GLY A 41 -16.33 -20.72 7.94
N ILE A 42 -16.90 -19.52 7.81
CA ILE A 42 -17.91 -18.98 8.71
C ILE A 42 -19.31 -19.16 8.12
N PRO A 43 -20.31 -19.66 8.89
CA PRO A 43 -21.68 -19.76 8.40
C PRO A 43 -22.27 -18.38 8.02
N MET A 44 -22.64 -18.22 6.75
CA MET A 44 -23.19 -16.97 6.19
C MET A 44 -24.59 -16.59 6.73
N HIS A 45 -25.31 -17.53 7.35
CA HIS A 45 -26.63 -17.25 7.93
C HIS A 45 -26.56 -16.39 9.20
N ILE A 46 -25.37 -16.19 9.76
CA ILE A 46 -25.13 -15.28 10.88
C ILE A 46 -24.48 -14.02 10.31
N PRO A 47 -25.17 -12.88 10.26
CA PRO A 47 -24.67 -11.69 9.53
C PRO A 47 -23.42 -11.09 10.17
N ARG A 48 -23.19 -11.38 11.44
CA ARG A 48 -22.20 -10.70 12.27
C ARG A 48 -21.75 -11.59 13.41
N ILE A 49 -20.46 -11.91 13.47
CA ILE A 49 -19.91 -12.84 14.46
C ILE A 49 -18.91 -12.12 15.36
N GLU A 50 -19.06 -12.26 16.67
CA GLU A 50 -18.06 -11.79 17.62
C GLU A 50 -16.85 -12.74 17.60
N VAL A 51 -15.67 -12.16 17.41
CA VAL A 51 -14.39 -12.87 17.52
C VAL A 51 -13.63 -12.35 18.73
N ARG A 52 -12.92 -13.26 19.40
CA ARG A 52 -12.06 -12.93 20.52
C ARG A 52 -10.78 -13.74 20.44
N PHE A 53 -9.65 -13.04 20.38
CA PHE A 53 -8.32 -13.62 20.45
C PHE A 53 -7.77 -13.39 21.85
N ILE A 54 -7.31 -14.46 22.50
CA ILE A 54 -6.78 -14.43 23.86
C ILE A 54 -5.27 -14.65 23.79
N PHE A 55 -4.51 -13.67 24.28
CA PHE A 55 -3.06 -13.64 24.23
C PHE A 55 -2.50 -14.10 25.58
N ARG A 56 -2.13 -15.39 25.68
CA ARG A 56 -1.62 -15.98 26.93
C ARG A 56 -0.18 -15.60 27.23
N ASP A 57 0.63 -15.39 26.19
CA ASP A 57 2.08 -15.17 26.28
C ASP A 57 2.49 -13.75 25.86
N GLY A 58 1.55 -12.79 25.91
CA GLY A 58 1.77 -11.42 25.41
C GLY A 58 1.55 -11.28 23.90
N GLY A 59 2.07 -10.20 23.31
CA GLY A 59 1.94 -9.90 21.87
C GLY A 59 0.65 -9.21 21.44
N HIS A 60 -0.27 -8.93 22.37
CA HIS A 60 -1.52 -8.21 22.06
C HIS A 60 -1.25 -6.79 21.55
N SER A 61 -0.24 -6.09 22.09
CA SER A 61 0.12 -4.73 21.69
C SER A 61 0.67 -4.70 20.26
N ASP A 62 1.61 -5.60 19.94
CA ASP A 62 2.14 -5.74 18.59
C ASP A 62 1.06 -6.10 17.58
N PHE A 63 0.18 -7.04 17.95
CA PHE A 63 -0.96 -7.43 17.12
C PHE A 63 -1.88 -6.23 16.85
N GLN A 64 -2.31 -5.52 17.90
CA GLN A 64 -3.16 -4.34 17.76
C GLN A 64 -2.52 -3.29 16.87
N ASN A 65 -1.25 -2.94 17.11
CA ASN A 65 -0.55 -1.92 16.32
C ASN A 65 -0.43 -2.32 14.85
N LYS A 66 -0.03 -3.56 14.57
CA LYS A 66 0.07 -4.08 13.20
C LYS A 66 -1.29 -4.15 12.51
N TYR A 67 -2.32 -4.50 13.26
CA TYR A 67 -3.68 -4.59 12.75
C TYR A 67 -4.24 -3.21 12.37
N GLU A 68 -4.06 -2.19 13.21
CA GLU A 68 -4.47 -0.82 12.89
C GLU A 68 -3.69 -0.27 11.69
N TRP A 69 -2.37 -0.45 11.67
CA TRP A 69 -1.54 -0.09 10.53
C TRP A 69 -2.01 -0.78 9.23
N LEU A 70 -2.33 -2.08 9.30
CA LEU A 70 -2.83 -2.83 8.14
C LEU A 70 -4.18 -2.29 7.66
N LYS A 71 -5.10 -1.97 8.57
CA LYS A 71 -6.39 -1.38 8.23
C LYS A 71 -6.22 -0.04 7.52
N GLU A 72 -5.41 0.86 8.08
CA GLU A 72 -5.11 2.16 7.49
C GLU A 72 -4.58 1.99 6.06
N ARG A 73 -3.62 1.09 5.87
CA ARG A 73 -3.04 0.83 4.56
C ARG A 73 -4.03 0.24 3.56
N LEU A 74 -4.92 -0.66 4.00
CA LEU A 74 -5.96 -1.25 3.16
C LEU A 74 -7.03 -0.22 2.78
N HIS A 75 -7.43 0.65 3.71
CA HIS A 75 -8.35 1.76 3.42
C HIS A 75 -7.73 2.73 2.41
N HIS A 76 -6.49 3.14 2.63
CA HIS A 76 -5.77 4.02 1.72
C HIS A 76 -5.63 3.39 0.31
N ALA A 77 -5.32 2.09 0.23
CA ALA A 77 -5.28 1.38 -1.05
C ALA A 77 -6.65 1.37 -1.74
N GLN A 78 -7.74 1.17 -1.00
CA GLN A 78 -9.10 1.20 -1.53
C GLN A 78 -9.49 2.60 -2.04
N GLU A 79 -9.10 3.67 -1.35
CA GLU A 79 -9.30 5.06 -1.78
C GLU A 79 -8.56 5.38 -3.09
N MET A 80 -7.36 4.82 -3.27
CA MET A 80 -6.58 4.96 -4.51
C MET A 80 -7.05 4.03 -5.64
N GLY A 81 -8.09 3.22 -5.43
CA GLY A 81 -8.56 2.23 -6.40
C GLY A 81 -7.62 1.02 -6.56
N LEU A 82 -6.61 0.89 -5.70
CA LEU A 82 -5.69 -0.24 -5.65
C LEU A 82 -6.35 -1.38 -4.88
N ASN A 83 -7.37 -2.01 -5.47
CA ASN A 83 -7.99 -3.19 -4.87
C ASN A 83 -6.95 -4.34 -4.82
N PRO A 84 -6.61 -4.85 -3.62
CA PRO A 84 -5.69 -5.98 -3.50
C PRO A 84 -6.33 -7.20 -4.17
N GLY A 85 -5.79 -7.58 -5.34
CA GLY A 85 -6.28 -8.67 -6.18
C GLY A 85 -6.86 -8.25 -7.54
N GLN A 86 -7.06 -6.96 -7.81
CA GLN A 86 -7.51 -6.47 -9.13
C GLN A 86 -6.45 -5.62 -9.86
N ASN A 87 -5.43 -5.13 -9.16
CA ASN A 87 -4.33 -4.41 -9.81
C ASN A 87 -3.26 -5.37 -10.35
N LEU A 88 -3.69 -6.20 -11.31
CA LEU A 88 -2.84 -6.93 -12.25
C LEU A 88 -3.07 -6.34 -13.64
N GLU A 89 -3.14 -5.01 -13.76
CA GLU A 89 -3.01 -4.40 -15.08
C GLU A 89 -1.66 -4.90 -15.61
N PRO A 90 -1.63 -5.70 -16.69
CA PRO A 90 -0.35 -6.10 -17.26
C PRO A 90 0.41 -4.80 -17.57
N PRO A 91 1.70 -4.71 -17.21
CA PRO A 91 2.46 -3.52 -17.56
C PRO A 91 2.27 -3.26 -19.06
N PRO A 92 2.11 -1.99 -19.48
CA PRO A 92 1.94 -1.68 -20.89
C PRO A 92 3.06 -2.39 -21.66
N PRO A 93 2.75 -3.00 -22.82
CA PRO A 93 3.78 -3.63 -23.63
C PRO A 93 4.89 -2.62 -23.85
N TYR A 94 6.11 -3.03 -23.55
CA TYR A 94 7.27 -2.17 -23.71
C TYR A 94 7.41 -1.89 -25.22
N ASP A 95 6.98 -0.71 -25.66
CA ASP A 95 7.26 -0.23 -27.01
C ASP A 95 8.73 0.18 -27.04
N ASP A 96 9.56 -0.53 -27.80
CA ASP A 96 10.97 -0.20 -28.09
C ASP A 96 11.15 1.17 -28.79
N ASN A 97 10.07 1.90 -29.03
CA ASN A 97 10.05 3.20 -29.71
C ASN A 97 9.56 4.33 -28.80
N ALA A 98 9.99 4.35 -27.54
CA ALA A 98 9.98 5.59 -26.77
C ALA A 98 10.98 6.56 -27.42
N PRO A 99 10.57 7.79 -27.81
CA PRO A 99 11.50 8.78 -28.32
C PRO A 99 12.48 9.15 -27.19
N GLY A 100 13.66 8.54 -27.20
CA GLY A 100 14.79 9.02 -26.43
C GLY A 100 15.09 10.48 -26.82
N PRO A 101 15.63 11.31 -25.92
CA PRO A 101 15.97 12.68 -26.24
C PRO A 101 16.94 12.69 -27.43
N SER A 102 16.43 13.18 -28.56
CA SER A 102 17.19 13.38 -29.78
C SER A 102 18.38 14.28 -29.48
N SER A 103 19.56 13.67 -29.40
CA SER A 103 20.82 14.39 -29.37
C SER A 103 20.96 15.12 -30.72
N GLY A 104 21.15 16.44 -30.66
CA GLY A 104 21.35 17.28 -31.84
C GLY A 104 22.61 16.89 -32.65
N PRO A 105 22.72 17.38 -33.88
CA PRO A 105 23.69 16.87 -34.85
C PRO A 105 25.07 17.49 -34.64
N SER A 106 26.12 16.67 -34.67
CA SER A 106 27.48 17.12 -35.04
C SER A 106 28.40 15.94 -35.41
N GLY A 107 28.71 15.85 -36.71
CA GLY A 107 30.08 15.65 -37.21
C GLY A 107 30.72 14.25 -37.18
N SER A 108 30.58 13.54 -38.29
CA SER A 108 31.64 12.83 -39.05
C SER A 108 32.55 11.79 -38.34
N SER A 109 32.36 10.50 -38.66
CA SER A 109 33.24 9.67 -39.53
C SER A 109 33.00 8.16 -39.28
N ALA A 110 32.89 7.41 -40.37
CA ALA A 110 32.61 5.96 -40.46
C ALA A 110 33.90 5.10 -40.32
N PRO A 111 33.87 3.76 -40.47
CA PRO A 111 32.91 2.72 -40.05
C PRO A 111 33.61 1.56 -39.28
N ALA A 112 32.85 0.51 -38.94
CA ALA A 112 33.23 -0.92 -38.95
C ALA A 112 33.08 -1.65 -37.60
N GLY A 113 32.55 -2.87 -37.70
CA GLY A 113 32.75 -3.93 -36.70
C GLY A 113 31.49 -4.37 -36.00
N ALA A 114 30.81 -5.35 -36.57
CA ALA A 114 29.91 -6.23 -35.84
C ALA A 114 30.72 -7.06 -34.83
N SER A 115 30.25 -7.11 -33.57
CA SER A 115 30.12 -8.34 -32.78
C SER A 115 29.78 -8.01 -31.32
N ASP A 116 28.51 -8.21 -31.00
CA ASP A 116 27.96 -8.89 -29.82
C ASP A 116 28.96 -9.19 -28.67
N GLN A 117 28.85 -8.43 -27.59
CA GLN A 117 29.27 -8.86 -26.26
C GLN A 117 28.21 -8.35 -25.26
N PRO A 118 27.49 -9.23 -24.52
CA PRO A 118 26.54 -8.76 -23.54
C PRO A 118 27.31 -8.16 -22.36
N GLN A 119 27.38 -6.83 -22.29
CA GLN A 119 27.69 -6.16 -21.04
C GLN A 119 26.50 -6.34 -20.08
N PRO A 120 26.74 -6.71 -18.80
CA PRO A 120 25.67 -6.76 -17.81
C PRO A 120 25.02 -5.38 -17.70
N SER A 121 23.69 -5.33 -17.75
CA SER A 121 22.92 -4.10 -17.62
C SER A 121 23.30 -3.38 -16.32
N PRO A 122 23.53 -2.05 -16.35
CA PRO A 122 23.83 -1.28 -15.14
C PRO A 122 22.63 -1.34 -14.18
N PRO A 123 22.87 -1.36 -12.86
CA PRO A 123 21.79 -1.38 -11.88
C PRO A 123 20.92 -0.14 -12.03
N VAL A 124 19.61 -0.33 -12.02
CA VAL A 124 18.61 0.73 -11.89
C VAL A 124 18.97 1.60 -10.67
N PRO A 125 19.18 2.91 -10.82
CA PRO A 125 19.38 3.79 -9.67
C PRO A 125 18.16 3.76 -8.76
N ASP A 126 18.34 3.22 -7.56
CA ASP A 126 17.34 3.16 -6.46
C ASP A 126 17.19 4.54 -5.77
N GLU A 127 17.88 5.58 -6.25
CA GLU A 127 17.89 6.91 -5.67
C GLU A 127 16.87 7.82 -6.39
N PRO A 128 16.00 8.54 -5.64
CA PRO A 128 15.14 9.54 -6.26
C PRO A 128 16.01 10.60 -6.97
N PRO A 129 15.45 11.28 -8.00
CA PRO A 129 16.20 12.30 -8.72
C PRO A 129 16.83 13.30 -7.75
N PRO A 130 18.11 13.69 -7.95
CA PRO A 130 18.68 14.80 -7.20
C PRO A 130 17.73 15.98 -7.39
N ASP A 131 17.34 16.64 -6.30
CA ASP A 131 16.33 17.72 -6.22
C ASP A 131 14.84 17.33 -6.06
N TYR A 132 14.49 16.05 -5.87
CA TYR A 132 13.10 15.67 -5.59
C TYR A 132 12.49 16.37 -4.36
N VAL A 133 13.27 16.50 -3.28
CA VAL A 133 12.85 17.19 -2.05
C VAL A 133 12.70 18.69 -2.28
N GLU A 134 13.56 19.29 -3.11
CA GLU A 134 13.48 20.71 -3.44
C GLU A 134 12.24 21.01 -4.29
N ALA A 135 11.95 20.17 -5.29
CA ALA A 135 10.74 20.28 -6.10
C ALA A 135 9.46 20.17 -5.27
N GLN A 136 9.41 19.26 -4.29
CA GLN A 136 8.27 19.19 -3.36
C GLN A 136 8.16 20.43 -2.48
N THR A 137 9.29 20.93 -1.98
CA THR A 137 9.31 22.14 -1.15
C THR A 137 8.78 23.34 -1.91
N GLN A 138 9.22 23.53 -3.16
CA GLN A 138 8.78 24.64 -4.01
C GLN A 138 7.28 24.57 -4.32
N ALA A 139 6.75 23.37 -4.59
CA ALA A 139 5.32 23.19 -4.84
C ALA A 139 4.46 23.56 -3.63
N ILE A 140 4.88 23.18 -2.42
CA ILE A 140 4.19 23.53 -1.18
C ILE A 140 4.27 25.05 -0.96
N SER A 141 5.45 25.66 -1.10
CA SER A 141 5.64 27.11 -0.95
C SER A 141 4.76 27.92 -1.89
N ALA A 142 4.66 27.53 -3.17
CA ALA A 142 3.84 28.22 -4.15
C ALA A 142 2.34 28.19 -3.78
N GLN A 143 1.85 27.06 -3.26
CA GLN A 143 0.46 26.93 -2.82
C GLN A 143 0.12 27.82 -1.62
N TYR A 144 1.06 28.00 -0.69
CA TYR A 144 0.89 28.92 0.44
C TYR A 144 0.91 30.38 0.01
N GLU A 145 1.79 30.74 -0.93
CA GLU A 145 1.92 32.11 -1.44
C GLU A 145 0.69 32.54 -2.25
N GLU A 146 0.14 31.65 -3.09
CA GLU A 146 -1.11 31.89 -3.82
C GLU A 146 -2.27 32.15 -2.85
N ARG A 147 -2.43 31.30 -1.83
CA ARG A 147 -3.48 31.46 -0.82
C ARG A 147 -3.35 32.76 -0.03
N ALA A 148 -2.13 33.14 0.35
CA ALA A 148 -1.88 34.40 1.07
C ALA A 148 -2.20 35.63 0.20
N ARG A 149 -1.99 35.53 -1.12
CA ARG A 149 -2.36 36.59 -2.07
C ARG A 149 -3.87 36.71 -2.22
N GLU A 150 -4.58 35.59 -2.36
CA GLU A 150 -6.04 35.57 -2.44
C GLU A 150 -6.71 36.19 -1.19
N ASP A 151 -6.18 35.90 0.01
CA ASP A 151 -6.67 36.49 1.27
C ASP A 151 -6.39 38.01 1.35
N ALA A 152 -5.26 38.48 0.80
CA ALA A 152 -4.92 39.89 0.76
C ALA A 152 -5.77 40.68 -0.25
N GLU A 153 -6.14 40.09 -1.39
CA GLU A 153 -7.05 40.71 -2.38
C GLU A 153 -8.51 40.73 -1.91
N ARG A 154 -8.86 39.87 -0.94
CA ARG A 154 -10.19 39.85 -0.31
C ARG A 154 -10.38 40.88 0.81
N SER A 155 -9.31 41.55 1.24
CA SER A 155 -9.30 42.52 2.36
C SER A 155 -9.28 43.96 1.86
#